data_AF-J7S7J7-F1
#
_entry.id   AF-J7S7J7-F1
#
_cell.length_a   1.000
_cell.length_b   1.000
_cell.length_c   1.000
_cell.angle_alpha   90.00
_cell.angle_beta   90.00
_cell.angle_gamma   90.00
#
_symmetry.space_group_name_H-M   'P 1'
#
loop_
_entity.id
_entity.type
_entity.pdbx_description
1 polymer ?
#
loop_
_entity_poly.entity_id
_entity_poly.type
_entity_poly.pdbx_seq_one_letter_code
_entity_poly.pdbx_strand_id
1 'polypeptide(L)'
;MLNLQEFQVQLRLLYESKVLQRHTGTRSLKYDQQKQVILVQCALQGGLTAQFAVSYNETFQEPQLSFRLFDPAGSVSFDLDTVQWPTWFVITLDTAPWDPETPWFTVGCCDTEQVIGTGGEYLNKWISTYLTSWTA
;
A
#
# COMPACT_ATOMS: atom_id res chain seq x y z
N MET A 1 -12.03 0.77 -13.44
CA MET A 1 -10.65 0.35 -13.79
C MET A 1 -9.77 1.55 -14.09
N LEU A 2 -8.63 1.64 -13.41
CA LEU A 2 -7.60 2.67 -13.59
C LEU A 2 -6.51 2.07 -14.49
N ASN A 3 -6.29 2.59 -15.69
CA ASN A 3 -5.28 1.99 -16.57
C ASN A 3 -3.85 2.30 -16.08
N LEU A 4 -2.86 1.52 -16.56
CA LEU A 4 -1.47 1.66 -16.13
C LEU A 4 -0.91 3.08 -16.33
N GLN A 5 -1.22 3.74 -17.45
CA GLN A 5 -0.71 5.09 -17.73
C GLN A 5 -1.31 6.11 -16.77
N GLU A 6 -2.61 6.02 -16.49
CA GLU A 6 -3.29 6.86 -15.50
C GLU A 6 -2.75 6.60 -14.10
N PHE A 7 -2.52 5.32 -13.74
CA PHE A 7 -1.91 4.95 -12.48
C PHE A 7 -0.53 5.57 -12.30
N GLN A 8 0.36 5.46 -13.29
CA GLN A 8 1.72 6.01 -13.23
C GLN A 8 1.71 7.54 -13.04
N VAL A 9 0.81 8.24 -13.74
CA VAL A 9 0.63 9.69 -13.57
C VAL A 9 0.13 10.01 -12.16
N GLN A 10 -0.92 9.34 -11.69
CA GLN A 10 -1.48 9.58 -10.37
C GLN A 10 -0.52 9.20 -9.24
N LEU A 11 0.28 8.14 -9.41
CA LEU A 11 1.29 7.70 -8.45
C LEU A 11 2.38 8.76 -8.27
N ARG A 12 2.88 9.33 -9.37
CA ARG A 12 3.83 10.44 -9.31
C ARG A 12 3.23 11.65 -8.59
N LEU A 13 2.01 12.05 -8.96
CA LEU A 13 1.32 13.19 -8.34
C LEU A 13 1.08 12.98 -6.84
N LEU A 14 0.69 11.76 -6.45
CA LEU A 14 0.52 11.36 -5.06
C LEU A 14 1.82 11.52 -4.28
N TYR A 15 2.95 11.03 -4.82
CA TYR A 15 4.26 11.19 -4.18
C TYR A 15 4.68 12.66 -4.05
N GLU A 16 4.44 13.47 -5.09
CA GLU A 16 4.78 14.90 -5.12
C GLU A 16 3.92 15.72 -4.16
N SER A 17 2.65 15.33 -3.94
CA SER A 17 1.72 16.01 -3.03
C SER A 17 2.19 16.02 -1.56
N LYS A 18 3.09 15.09 -1.19
CA LYS A 18 3.55 14.85 0.18
C LYS A 18 2.44 14.49 1.19
N VAL A 19 1.23 14.15 0.74
CA VAL A 19 0.13 13.74 1.64
C VAL A 19 0.54 12.56 2.51
N LEU A 20 1.12 11.52 1.90
CA LEU A 20 1.61 10.35 2.62
C LEU A 20 2.73 10.68 3.63
N GLN A 21 3.56 11.67 3.35
CA GLN A 21 4.64 12.09 4.26
C GLN A 21 4.09 12.81 5.51
N ARG A 22 2.93 13.46 5.38
CA ARG A 22 2.29 14.21 6.49
C ARG A 22 1.40 13.35 7.37
N HIS A 23 1.11 12.11 6.96
CA HIS A 23 0.30 11.18 7.72
C HIS A 23 1.01 10.75 9.01
N THR A 24 0.27 10.70 10.13
CA THR A 24 0.80 10.71 11.50
C THR A 24 1.66 9.49 11.89
N GLY A 25 1.61 8.39 11.12
CA GLY A 25 2.48 7.23 11.31
C GLY A 25 3.74 7.20 10.42
N THR A 26 3.84 8.05 9.40
CA THR A 26 4.87 7.91 8.36
C THR A 26 6.25 8.30 8.85
N ARG A 27 7.18 7.34 8.82
CA ARG A 27 8.61 7.51 9.12
C ARG A 27 9.45 7.76 7.88
N SER A 28 9.11 7.12 6.76
CA SER A 28 9.82 7.33 5.50
C SER A 28 8.89 7.12 4.31
N LEU A 29 9.17 7.84 3.23
CA LEU A 29 8.45 7.77 1.96
C LEU A 29 9.49 7.75 0.84
N LYS A 30 9.43 6.73 -0.02
CA LYS A 30 10.31 6.59 -1.19
C LYS A 30 9.46 6.31 -2.41
N TYR A 31 9.87 6.85 -3.56
CA TYR A 31 9.28 6.52 -4.84
C TYR A 31 10.36 5.90 -5.73
N ASP A 32 10.18 4.64 -6.09
CA ASP A 32 10.97 3.97 -7.11
C ASP A 32 10.32 4.22 -8.48
N GLN A 33 10.91 5.15 -9.24
CA GLN A 33 10.44 5.51 -10.57
C GLN A 33 10.64 4.40 -11.60
N GLN A 34 11.63 3.53 -11.44
CA GLN A 34 11.86 2.45 -12.40
C GLN A 34 10.81 1.35 -12.21
N LYS A 35 10.52 1.02 -10.96
CA LYS A 35 9.54 0.00 -10.60
C LYS A 35 8.09 0.51 -10.58
N GLN A 36 7.89 1.83 -10.60
CA GLN A 36 6.58 2.47 -10.42
C GLN A 36 5.92 2.07 -9.10
N VAL A 37 6.67 2.18 -8.00
CA VAL A 37 6.22 1.80 -6.65
C VAL A 37 6.51 2.90 -5.63
N ILE A 38 5.53 3.25 -4.82
CA ILE A 38 5.75 4.04 -3.61
C ILE A 38 5.91 3.11 -2.42
N LEU A 39 7.01 3.27 -1.68
CA LEU A 39 7.24 2.61 -0.41
C LEU A 39 6.99 3.60 0.74
N VAL A 40 6.10 3.23 1.65
CA VAL A 40 5.78 4.01 2.85
C VAL A 40 6.14 3.17 4.07
N GLN A 41 7.01 3.69 4.93
CA GLN A 41 7.27 3.04 6.22
C GLN A 41 6.49 3.77 7.30
N CYS A 42 5.62 3.05 8.01
CA CYS A 42 4.78 3.59 9.07
C CYS A 42 5.08 2.92 10.41
N ALA A 43 5.05 3.69 11.49
CA ALA A 43 4.84 3.13 12.82
C ALA A 43 3.39 2.67 12.94
N LEU A 44 3.17 1.50 13.52
CA LEU A 44 1.86 1.02 13.93
C LEU A 44 1.79 0.94 15.47
N GLN A 45 0.60 0.67 15.99
CA GLN A 45 0.40 0.48 17.42
C GLN A 45 1.23 -0.70 17.96
N GLY A 46 1.52 -0.69 19.27
CA GLY A 46 2.33 -1.74 19.92
C GLY A 46 3.82 -1.70 19.59
N GLY A 47 4.32 -0.62 18.96
CA GLY A 47 5.74 -0.46 18.62
C GLY A 47 6.16 -1.17 17.33
N LEU A 48 5.20 -1.76 16.60
CA LEU A 48 5.41 -2.39 15.31
C LEU A 48 5.75 -1.34 14.25
N THR A 49 6.48 -1.77 13.24
CA THR A 49 6.70 -0.97 12.03
C THR A 49 6.17 -1.74 10.84
N ALA A 50 5.45 -1.07 9.95
CA ALA A 50 5.03 -1.64 8.68
C ALA A 50 5.72 -0.92 7.54
N GLN A 51 6.11 -1.67 6.52
CA GLN A 51 6.48 -1.14 5.22
C GLN A 51 5.38 -1.48 4.25
N PHE A 52 4.68 -0.47 3.75
CA PHE A 52 3.68 -0.57 2.70
C PHE A 52 4.30 -0.26 1.34
N ALA A 53 3.81 -0.95 0.33
CA ALA A 53 4.13 -0.73 -1.07
C ALA A 53 2.83 -0.49 -1.84
N VAL A 54 2.79 0.59 -2.60
CA VAL A 54 1.71 0.93 -3.51
C VAL A 54 2.20 0.68 -4.92
N SER A 55 1.67 -0.35 -5.55
CA SER A 55 2.04 -0.79 -6.90
C SER A 55 0.80 -0.98 -7.78
N TYR A 56 0.98 -1.44 -9.01
CA TYR A 56 -0.10 -1.74 -9.93
C TYR A 56 -0.21 -3.25 -10.16
N ASN A 57 -1.44 -3.78 -10.13
CA ASN A 57 -1.73 -5.14 -10.55
C ASN A 57 -2.22 -5.12 -12.00
N GLU A 58 -1.41 -5.64 -12.93
CA GLU A 58 -1.75 -5.64 -14.35
C GLU A 58 -2.89 -6.61 -14.72
N THR A 59 -3.07 -7.68 -13.94
CA THR A 59 -4.14 -8.66 -14.17
C THR A 59 -5.51 -8.06 -13.89
N PHE A 60 -5.64 -7.32 -12.78
CA PHE A 60 -6.90 -6.70 -12.37
C PHE A 60 -7.06 -5.25 -12.85
N GLN A 61 -5.98 -4.63 -13.33
CA GLN A 61 -5.93 -3.22 -13.71
C GLN A 61 -6.29 -2.28 -12.56
N GLU A 62 -5.71 -2.56 -11.40
CA GLU A 62 -6.04 -1.91 -10.13
C GLU A 62 -4.78 -1.63 -9.29
N PRO A 63 -4.78 -0.59 -8.44
CA PRO A 63 -3.73 -0.41 -7.45
C PRO A 63 -3.69 -1.57 -6.46
N GLN A 64 -2.48 -1.99 -6.12
CA GLN A 64 -2.19 -3.09 -5.20
C GLN A 64 -1.51 -2.54 -3.95
N LEU A 65 -2.07 -2.87 -2.79
CA LEU A 65 -1.38 -2.69 -1.51
C LEU A 65 -0.64 -3.97 -1.16
N SER A 66 0.67 -3.84 -0.96
CA SER A 66 1.48 -4.90 -0.37
C SER A 66 2.14 -4.38 0.91
N PHE A 67 2.43 -5.26 1.87
CA PHE A 67 3.10 -4.85 3.10
C PHE A 67 3.99 -5.92 3.72
N ARG A 68 4.91 -5.46 4.56
CA ARG A 68 5.69 -6.27 5.50
C ARG A 68 5.59 -5.68 6.89
N LEU A 69 5.48 -6.52 7.90
CA LEU A 69 5.48 -6.13 9.30
C LEU A 69 6.86 -6.39 9.89
N PHE A 70 7.26 -5.53 10.82
CA PHE A 70 8.49 -5.65 11.58
C PHE A 70 8.16 -5.54 13.06
N ASP A 71 8.69 -6.47 13.84
CA ASP A 71 8.61 -6.44 15.29
C ASP A 71 9.44 -5.26 15.86
N PRO A 72 9.35 -4.96 17.16
CA PRO A 72 10.14 -3.89 17.77
C PRO A 72 11.66 -4.12 17.71
N ALA A 73 12.12 -5.36 17.46
CA ALA A 73 13.53 -5.68 17.26
C ALA A 73 13.97 -5.47 15.79
N GLY A 74 13.04 -5.19 14.88
CA GLY A 74 13.30 -4.98 13.46
C GLY A 74 13.28 -6.25 12.62
N SER A 75 12.87 -7.39 13.18
CA SER A 75 12.72 -8.65 12.46
C SER A 75 11.38 -8.68 11.72
N VAL A 76 11.34 -9.33 10.55
CA VAL A 76 10.09 -9.51 9.81
C VAL A 76 9.12 -10.36 10.64
N SER A 77 7.93 -9.83 10.88
CA SER A 77 6.82 -10.53 11.53
C SER A 77 5.82 -11.04 10.49
N PHE A 78 5.39 -12.28 10.67
CA PHE A 78 4.30 -12.88 9.89
C PHE A 78 3.00 -12.99 10.69
N ASP A 79 2.99 -12.47 11.92
CA ASP A 79 1.83 -12.50 12.80
C ASP A 79 0.90 -11.30 12.51
N LEU A 80 -0.16 -11.58 11.74
CA LEU A 80 -1.15 -10.58 11.34
C LEU A 80 -2.08 -10.17 12.48
N ASP A 81 -2.21 -10.98 13.54
CA ASP A 81 -3.11 -10.70 14.67
C ASP A 81 -2.62 -9.52 15.53
N THR A 82 -1.36 -9.12 15.33
CA THR A 82 -0.74 -7.98 16.01
C THR A 82 -1.18 -6.62 15.48
N VAL A 83 -1.93 -6.57 14.37
CA VAL A 83 -2.41 -5.33 13.74
C VAL A 83 -3.92 -5.39 13.57
N GLN A 84 -4.60 -4.30 13.90
CA GLN A 84 -6.04 -4.18 13.71
C GLN A 84 -6.35 -3.79 12.25
N TRP A 85 -6.49 -4.80 11.39
CA TRP A 85 -6.82 -4.62 9.98
C TRP A 85 -8.28 -4.25 9.76
N PRO A 86 -8.61 -3.52 8.68
CA PRO A 86 -9.98 -3.45 8.19
C PRO A 86 -10.53 -4.85 7.94
N THR A 87 -11.70 -5.17 8.51
CA THR A 87 -12.26 -6.54 8.50
C THR A 87 -12.63 -7.06 7.12
N TRP A 88 -12.68 -6.18 6.12
CA TRP A 88 -12.97 -6.50 4.74
C TRP A 88 -11.71 -6.75 3.89
N PHE A 89 -10.51 -6.59 4.47
CA PHE A 89 -9.28 -6.98 3.79
C PHE A 89 -9.19 -8.49 3.68
N VAL A 90 -8.99 -8.97 2.45
CA VAL A 90 -8.54 -10.33 2.18
C VAL A 90 -7.04 -10.29 2.01
N ILE A 91 -6.28 -10.85 2.96
CA ILE A 91 -4.82 -10.77 2.99
C ILE A 91 -4.23 -12.13 2.62
N THR A 92 -3.32 -12.14 1.65
CA THR A 92 -2.55 -13.33 1.25
C THR A 92 -1.06 -13.07 1.35
N LEU A 93 -0.24 -14.11 1.41
CA LEU A 93 1.22 -14.00 1.32
C LEU A 93 1.66 -14.39 -0.09
N ASP A 94 2.35 -13.50 -0.78
CA ASP A 94 2.80 -13.70 -2.16
C ASP A 94 4.12 -12.96 -2.43
N THR A 95 4.70 -13.12 -3.61
CA THR A 95 5.77 -12.24 -4.10
C THR A 95 5.19 -11.14 -4.97
N ALA A 96 5.88 -10.00 -5.03
CA ALA A 96 5.47 -8.90 -5.89
C ALA A 96 6.31 -8.89 -7.18
N PRO A 97 5.76 -8.58 -8.37
CA PRO A 97 6.54 -8.53 -9.61
C PRO A 97 7.73 -7.56 -9.56
N TRP A 98 7.62 -6.50 -8.75
CA TRP A 98 8.67 -5.49 -8.55
C TRP A 98 9.72 -5.88 -7.50
N ASP A 99 9.51 -6.97 -6.75
CA ASP A 99 10.42 -7.53 -5.74
C ASP A 99 10.18 -9.05 -5.59
N PRO A 100 10.55 -9.84 -6.61
CA PRO A 100 10.17 -11.25 -6.71
C PRO A 100 10.91 -12.16 -5.72
N GLU A 101 12.01 -11.71 -5.14
CA GLU A 101 12.84 -12.48 -4.20
C GLU A 101 12.35 -12.36 -2.75
N THR A 102 11.43 -11.44 -2.49
CA THR A 102 10.97 -11.09 -1.16
C THR A 102 9.50 -11.44 -1.00
N PRO A 103 9.09 -12.13 0.08
CA PRO A 103 7.67 -12.33 0.38
C PRO A 103 7.04 -11.05 0.93
N TRP A 104 5.83 -10.76 0.47
CA TRP A 104 5.00 -9.63 0.88
C TRP A 104 3.59 -10.12 1.18
N PHE A 105 2.96 -9.55 2.21
CA PHE A 105 1.51 -9.67 2.33
C PHE A 105 0.85 -8.78 1.28
N THR A 106 -0.21 -9.25 0.66
CA THR A 106 -0.96 -8.55 -0.39
C THR A 106 -2.42 -8.47 0.01
N VAL A 107 -3.02 -7.28 -0.14
CA VAL A 107 -4.46 -7.08 0.07
C VAL A 107 -5.18 -7.32 -1.24
N GLY A 108 -6.21 -8.17 -1.26
CA GLY A 108 -7.03 -8.44 -2.44
C GLY A 108 -7.57 -7.14 -3.06
N CYS A 109 -7.45 -7.02 -4.38
CA CYS A 109 -7.83 -5.84 -5.16
C CYS A 109 -8.92 -6.13 -6.19
N CYS A 110 -9.67 -7.23 -6.04
CA CYS A 110 -10.67 -7.64 -7.03
C CYS A 110 -11.98 -6.84 -6.96
N ASP A 111 -12.23 -6.13 -5.87
CA ASP A 111 -13.44 -5.35 -5.60
C ASP A 111 -13.18 -3.84 -5.45
N THR A 112 -11.94 -3.38 -5.68
CA THR A 112 -11.51 -1.98 -5.47
C THR A 112 -12.40 -0.96 -6.18
N GLU A 113 -12.79 -1.21 -7.43
CA GLU A 113 -13.65 -0.28 -8.17
C GLU A 113 -15.03 -0.10 -7.51
N GLN A 114 -15.57 -1.14 -6.87
CA GLN A 114 -16.84 -1.07 -6.15
C GLN A 114 -16.71 -0.27 -4.85
N VAL A 115 -15.53 -0.31 -4.23
CA VAL A 115 -15.22 0.40 -2.98
C VAL A 115 -14.91 1.88 -3.23
N ILE A 116 -14.12 2.17 -4.27
CA ILE A 116 -13.57 3.51 -4.53
C ILE A 116 -14.42 4.33 -5.50
N GLY A 117 -15.20 3.66 -6.36
CA GLY A 117 -15.89 4.29 -7.49
C GLY A 117 -14.92 4.71 -8.60
N THR A 118 -15.42 5.37 -9.65
CA THR A 118 -14.65 5.66 -10.87
C THR A 118 -14.29 7.15 -11.01
N GLY A 119 -13.34 7.46 -11.92
CA GLY A 119 -13.03 8.83 -12.35
C GLY A 119 -11.76 9.45 -11.77
N GLY A 120 -11.68 10.78 -11.83
CA GLY A 120 -10.51 11.55 -11.39
C GLY A 120 -10.19 11.38 -9.90
N GLU A 121 -8.90 11.50 -9.57
CA GLU A 121 -8.34 11.34 -8.21
C GLU A 121 -8.52 9.93 -7.60
N TYR A 122 -8.73 8.92 -8.43
CA TYR A 122 -8.89 7.53 -8.01
C TYR A 122 -7.85 7.09 -6.98
N LEU A 123 -6.56 7.32 -7.25
CA LEU A 123 -5.50 6.86 -6.38
C LEU A 123 -5.48 7.60 -5.03
N ASN A 124 -5.91 8.86 -4.97
CA ASN A 124 -6.04 9.59 -3.70
C ASN A 124 -7.14 9.00 -2.83
N LYS A 125 -8.30 8.67 -3.43
CA LYS A 125 -9.40 7.99 -2.72
C LYS A 125 -8.99 6.59 -2.28
N TRP A 126 -8.29 5.87 -3.16
CA TRP A 126 -7.77 4.54 -2.88
C TRP A 126 -6.79 4.55 -1.71
N ILE A 127 -5.80 5.45 -1.71
CA ILE A 127 -4.83 5.59 -0.60
C ILE A 127 -5.52 5.94 0.71
N SER A 128 -6.51 6.84 0.64
CA SER A 128 -7.28 7.23 1.82
C SER A 128 -7.96 6.02 2.46
N THR A 129 -8.51 5.13 1.62
CA THR A 129 -9.26 3.96 2.05
C THR A 129 -8.35 2.80 2.46
N TYR A 130 -7.42 2.40 1.60
CA TYR A 130 -6.61 1.20 1.75
C TYR A 130 -5.38 1.40 2.64
N LEU A 131 -4.90 2.64 2.84
CA LEU A 131 -3.72 2.91 3.65
C LEU A 131 -4.04 3.81 4.84
N THR A 132 -4.42 5.06 4.62
CA THR A 132 -4.34 6.06 5.71
C THR A 132 -5.52 6.08 6.67
N SER A 133 -6.68 5.46 6.34
CA SER A 133 -7.88 5.52 7.20
C SER A 133 -7.77 4.70 8.48
N TRP A 134 -6.89 3.70 8.50
CA TRP A 134 -6.77 2.73 9.58
C TRP A 134 -5.35 2.64 10.15
N THR A 135 -4.34 3.15 9.44
CA THR A 135 -2.99 3.31 10.02
C THR A 135 -2.96 4.59 10.84
N ALA A 136 -2.94 4.50 12.17
CA ALA A 136 -2.73 5.64 13.07
C ALA A 136 -2.15 5.17 14.42
#